data_AF-A0AAJ6TRV2-F1
#
_entry.id   AF-A0AAJ6TRV2-F1
#
_cell.length_a   1.000
_cell.length_b   1.000
_cell.length_c   1.000
_cell.angle_alpha   90.00
_cell.angle_beta   90.00
_cell.angle_gamma   90.00
#
_symmetry.space_group_name_H-M   'P 1'
#
loop_
_entity.id
_entity.type
_entity.pdbx_description
1 polymer ?
#
loop_
_entity_poly.entity_id
_entity_poly.type
_entity_poly.pdbx_seq_one_letter_code
_entity_poly.pdbx_strand_id
1 'polypeptide(L)'
;MEKVAMEKSVSKSDATNNRMEFPRKSLENFPIPAGQNYFNFVAMDTLGQRWGFKVSIRNVGRYKKPWMSGQWRRYAREKGLKKGDRVKLIMHVEGNAVRSYRIMAERKLTMRIWIPVEDFAR
;
A
#
# COMPACT_ATOMS: atom_id res chain seq x y z
N MET A 1 14.34 11.21 -4.95
CA MET A 1 14.35 11.08 -3.46
C MET A 1 13.36 9.99 -3.06
N GLU A 2 13.78 9.03 -2.21
CA GLU A 2 12.89 8.00 -1.66
C GLU A 2 12.21 8.48 -0.37
N LYS A 3 10.90 8.20 -0.24
CA LYS A 3 10.08 8.51 0.95
C LYS A 3 9.08 7.39 1.21
N VAL A 4 8.79 7.09 2.47
CA VAL A 4 7.64 6.25 2.83
C VAL A 4 6.35 6.99 2.52
N ALA A 5 5.64 6.57 1.46
CA ALA A 5 4.37 7.16 1.06
C ALA A 5 3.23 6.75 1.99
N MET A 6 3.25 5.48 2.41
CA MET A 6 2.22 4.88 3.27
C MET A 6 2.84 3.72 4.04
N GLU A 7 2.53 3.64 5.32
CA GLU A 7 2.83 2.49 6.17
C GLU A 7 1.61 2.18 7.01
N LYS A 8 1.25 0.90 7.09
CA LYS A 8 0.13 0.43 7.89
C LYS A 8 0.32 -1.02 8.34
N SER A 9 -0.06 -1.29 9.59
CA SER A 9 -0.34 -2.65 10.05
C SER A 9 -1.69 -3.14 9.52
N VAL A 10 -1.66 -4.27 8.84
CA VAL A 10 -2.80 -4.93 8.20
C VAL A 10 -3.77 -5.40 9.28
N SER A 11 -5.04 -4.99 9.20
CA SER A 11 -6.11 -5.55 10.02
C SER A 11 -6.64 -6.85 9.41
N LYS A 12 -7.45 -7.61 10.17
CA LYS A 12 -8.11 -8.82 9.64
C LYS A 12 -8.91 -8.51 8.38
N SER A 13 -9.67 -7.41 8.37
CA SER A 13 -10.46 -7.01 7.20
C SER A 13 -9.59 -6.58 6.01
N ASP A 14 -8.46 -5.93 6.25
CA ASP A 14 -7.56 -5.53 5.15
C ASP A 14 -6.99 -6.78 4.45
N ALA A 15 -6.67 -7.84 5.21
CA ALA A 15 -6.14 -9.09 4.66
C ALA A 15 -7.17 -9.89 3.83
N THR A 16 -8.46 -9.79 4.16
CA THR A 16 -9.50 -10.63 3.51
C THR A 16 -10.35 -9.89 2.49
N ASN A 17 -10.44 -8.56 2.56
CA ASN A 17 -11.30 -7.76 1.69
C ASN A 17 -10.62 -7.37 0.37
N ASN A 18 -11.41 -6.80 -0.54
CA ASN A 18 -10.92 -6.25 -1.80
C ASN A 18 -10.18 -4.90 -1.66
N ARG A 19 -10.03 -4.39 -0.43
CA ARG A 19 -9.40 -3.09 -0.14
C ARG A 19 -8.71 -3.07 1.23
N MET A 20 -7.73 -2.20 1.36
CA MET A 20 -7.11 -1.83 2.63
C MET A 20 -7.26 -0.34 2.89
N GLU A 21 -7.84 0.04 4.00
CA GLU A 21 -7.89 1.46 4.42
C GLU A 21 -6.50 1.91 4.89
N PHE A 22 -6.14 3.19 4.85
CA PHE A 22 -4.84 3.63 5.36
C PHE A 22 -4.89 5.05 5.94
N PRO A 23 -3.83 5.53 6.64
CA PRO A 23 -3.85 6.84 7.26
C PRO A 23 -4.11 7.98 6.26
N ARG A 24 -5.03 8.89 6.58
CA ARG A 24 -5.35 10.07 5.74
C ARG A 24 -4.11 10.87 5.37
N LYS A 25 -3.15 11.03 6.30
CA LYS A 25 -1.91 11.80 6.09
C LYS A 25 -1.09 11.29 4.89
N SER A 26 -1.18 10.00 4.56
CA SER A 26 -0.47 9.43 3.41
C SER A 26 -1.01 9.89 2.05
N LEU A 27 -2.21 10.50 2.00
CA LEU A 27 -2.81 10.98 0.75
C LEU A 27 -1.96 12.03 0.02
N GLU A 28 -1.16 12.83 0.73
CA GLU A 28 -0.24 13.82 0.12
C GLU A 28 0.75 13.18 -0.87
N ASN A 29 1.06 11.90 -0.67
CA ASN A 29 2.03 11.17 -1.48
C ASN A 29 1.40 10.58 -2.75
N PHE A 30 0.09 10.74 -2.97
CA PHE A 30 -0.61 10.29 -4.18
C PHE A 30 -1.17 11.50 -4.96
N PRO A 31 -0.75 11.73 -6.22
CA PRO A 31 -1.18 12.87 -7.01
C PRO A 31 -2.57 12.62 -7.61
N ILE A 32 -3.61 12.73 -6.77
CA ILE A 32 -5.00 12.61 -7.20
C ILE A 32 -5.34 13.83 -8.07
N PRO A 33 -5.77 13.64 -9.34
CA PRO A 33 -6.12 14.75 -10.22
C PRO A 33 -7.24 15.62 -9.66
N ALA A 34 -7.21 16.92 -9.97
CA ALA A 34 -8.28 17.83 -9.60
C ALA A 34 -9.63 17.34 -10.16
N GLY A 35 -10.69 17.43 -9.35
CA GLY A 35 -12.02 16.92 -9.70
C GLY A 35 -12.18 15.40 -9.58
N GLN A 36 -11.12 14.64 -9.31
CA GLN A 36 -11.20 13.21 -9.06
C GLN A 36 -11.06 12.86 -7.57
N ASN A 37 -11.52 11.66 -7.22
CA ASN A 37 -11.40 11.10 -5.87
C ASN A 37 -10.48 9.86 -5.83
N TYR A 38 -9.79 9.55 -6.92
CA TYR A 38 -8.90 8.39 -6.99
C TYR A 38 -7.64 8.65 -7.80
N PHE A 39 -6.65 7.77 -7.62
CA PHE A 39 -5.40 7.74 -8.37
C PHE A 39 -4.98 6.29 -8.59
N ASN A 40 -4.72 5.91 -9.85
CA ASN A 40 -4.20 4.60 -10.21
C ASN A 40 -2.68 4.64 -10.30
N PHE A 41 -2.00 3.59 -9.86
CA PHE A 41 -0.55 3.49 -9.91
C PHE A 41 -0.09 2.04 -9.97
N VAL A 42 1.14 1.84 -10.45
CA VAL A 42 1.82 0.55 -10.39
C VAL A 42 2.86 0.60 -9.27
N ALA A 43 2.90 -0.42 -8.44
CA ALA A 43 3.97 -0.65 -7.49
C ALA A 43 4.73 -1.93 -7.83
N MET A 44 6.05 -1.89 -7.72
CA MET A 44 6.91 -3.07 -7.86
C MET A 44 7.18 -3.68 -6.48
N ASP A 45 7.07 -5.00 -6.33
CA ASP A 45 7.45 -5.66 -5.10
C ASP A 45 8.94 -6.06 -5.05
N THR A 46 9.37 -6.68 -3.96
CA THR A 46 10.75 -7.11 -3.72
C THR A 46 11.23 -8.20 -4.70
N LEU A 47 10.31 -8.90 -5.36
CA LEU A 47 10.60 -9.93 -6.37
C LEU A 47 10.54 -9.36 -7.80
N GLY A 48 10.36 -8.04 -7.95
CA GLY A 48 10.23 -7.38 -9.25
C GLY A 48 8.84 -7.50 -9.87
N GLN A 49 7.86 -8.10 -9.18
CA GLN A 49 6.51 -8.24 -9.71
C GLN A 49 5.74 -6.90 -9.64
N ARG A 50 5.03 -6.60 -10.73
CA ARG A 50 4.24 -5.37 -10.89
C ARG A 50 2.82 -5.57 -10.40
N TRP A 51 2.35 -4.65 -9.57
CA TRP A 51 1.02 -4.64 -8.98
C TRP A 51 0.28 -3.35 -9.30
N GLY A 52 -0.87 -3.48 -9.98
CA GLY A 52 -1.76 -2.36 -10.31
C GLY A 52 -2.72 -2.05 -9.16
N PHE A 53 -2.53 -0.90 -8.53
CA PHE A 53 -3.32 -0.43 -7.40
C PHE A 53 -4.08 0.86 -7.71
N LYS A 54 -5.09 1.10 -6.89
CA LYS A 54 -5.89 2.32 -6.91
C LYS A 54 -6.05 2.86 -5.49
N VAL A 55 -5.60 4.08 -5.24
CA VAL A 55 -6.02 4.84 -4.06
C VAL A 55 -7.34 5.53 -4.37
N SER A 56 -8.31 5.41 -3.47
CA SER A 56 -9.57 6.15 -3.54
C SER A 56 -9.86 6.86 -2.22
N ILE A 57 -10.49 8.02 -2.30
CA ILE A 57 -10.97 8.81 -1.17
C ILE A 57 -12.50 8.68 -1.10
N ARG A 58 -13.03 8.53 0.11
CA ARG A 58 -14.48 8.56 0.33
C ARG A 58 -15.09 9.89 -0.14
N ASN A 59 -16.14 9.81 -0.95
CA ASN A 59 -16.87 11.00 -1.46
C ASN A 59 -17.78 11.66 -0.41
N VAL A 60 -18.33 10.87 0.50
CA VAL A 60 -19.35 11.31 1.47
C VAL A 60 -18.95 10.98 2.90
N GLY A 61 -19.29 11.87 3.83
CA GLY A 61 -19.04 11.74 5.26
C GLY A 61 -17.96 12.69 5.80
N ARG A 62 -17.87 12.77 7.14
CA ARG A 62 -17.06 13.78 7.86
C ARG A 62 -15.56 13.76 7.53
N TYR A 63 -15.01 12.62 7.12
CA TYR A 63 -13.56 12.44 6.93
C TYR A 63 -13.22 11.90 5.55
N LYS A 64 -12.19 12.50 4.92
CA LYS A 64 -11.51 11.99 3.71
C LYS A 64 -10.78 10.69 4.04
N LYS A 65 -11.52 9.59 4.16
CA LYS A 65 -10.99 8.27 4.50
C LYS A 65 -10.48 7.59 3.23
N PRO A 66 -9.16 7.31 3.11
CA PRO A 66 -8.63 6.67 1.92
C PRO A 66 -8.59 5.15 2.05
N TRP A 67 -8.63 4.47 0.91
CA TRP A 67 -8.35 3.05 0.81
C TRP A 67 -7.61 2.71 -0.47
N MET A 68 -6.80 1.67 -0.41
CA MET A 68 -6.12 1.05 -1.54
C MET A 68 -6.94 -0.14 -2.03
N SER A 69 -7.15 -0.22 -3.34
CA SER A 69 -7.91 -1.25 -4.05
C SER A 69 -7.20 -1.59 -5.38
N GLY A 70 -7.91 -2.16 -6.36
CA GLY A 70 -7.30 -2.70 -7.58
C GLY A 70 -6.89 -4.15 -7.33
N GLN A 71 -5.61 -4.48 -7.53
CA GLN A 71 -5.10 -5.83 -7.28
C GLN A 71 -4.85 -6.15 -5.79
N TRP A 72 -5.30 -5.31 -4.86
CA TRP A 72 -5.08 -5.50 -3.42
C TRP A 72 -5.44 -6.90 -2.92
N ARG A 73 -6.65 -7.41 -3.23
CA ARG A 73 -7.07 -8.74 -2.76
C ARG A 73 -6.11 -9.84 -3.25
N ARG A 74 -5.68 -9.73 -4.50
CA ARG A 74 -4.76 -10.68 -5.13
C ARG A 74 -3.39 -10.60 -4.47
N TYR A 75 -2.86 -9.40 -4.29
CA TYR A 75 -1.61 -9.15 -3.56
C TYR A 75 -1.66 -9.73 -2.15
N ALA A 76 -2.70 -9.41 -1.38
CA ALA A 76 -2.85 -9.89 -0.01
C ALA A 76 -2.89 -11.41 0.08
N ARG A 77 -3.59 -12.07 -0.86
CA ARG A 77 -3.68 -13.53 -0.95
C ARG A 77 -2.34 -14.16 -1.34
N GLU A 78 -1.71 -13.68 -2.42
CA GLU A 78 -0.46 -14.25 -2.94
C GLU A 78 0.71 -14.04 -1.99
N LYS A 79 0.75 -12.91 -1.27
CA LYS A 79 1.74 -12.65 -0.22
C LYS A 79 1.38 -13.27 1.13
N GLY A 80 0.25 -13.98 1.22
CA GLY A 80 -0.20 -14.65 2.44
C GLY A 80 -0.32 -13.70 3.64
N LEU A 81 -0.83 -12.49 3.42
CA LEU A 81 -0.91 -11.44 4.45
C LEU A 81 -1.89 -11.83 5.56
N LYS A 82 -1.50 -11.52 6.79
CA LYS A 82 -2.25 -11.81 8.02
C LYS A 82 -2.41 -10.52 8.84
N LYS A 83 -3.35 -10.56 9.80
CA LYS A 83 -3.49 -9.47 10.79
C LYS A 83 -2.15 -9.25 11.50
N GLY A 84 -1.70 -8.00 11.54
CA GLY A 84 -0.45 -7.60 12.20
C GLY A 84 0.76 -7.52 11.28
N ASP A 85 0.71 -8.11 10.09
CA ASP A 85 1.71 -7.86 9.06
C ASP A 85 1.72 -6.37 8.69
N ARG A 86 2.85 -5.88 8.21
CA ARG A 86 3.06 -4.48 7.88
C ARG A 86 3.22 -4.30 6.39
N VAL A 87 2.47 -3.38 5.81
CA VAL A 87 2.62 -3.00 4.40
C VAL A 87 3.18 -1.60 4.31
N LYS A 88 4.21 -1.43 3.49
CA LYS A 88 4.83 -0.16 3.16
C LYS A 88 4.77 0.09 1.66
N LEU A 89 4.42 1.32 1.30
CA LEU A 89 4.68 1.87 -0.03
C LEU A 89 5.85 2.85 0.08
N ILE A 90 6.91 2.59 -0.68
CA ILE A 90 8.02 3.52 -0.87
C ILE A 90 7.78 4.26 -2.18
N MET A 91 7.79 5.57 -2.14
CA MET A 91 7.69 6.43 -3.31
C MET A 91 9.08 6.97 -3.63
N HIS A 92 9.44 6.92 -4.91
CA HIS A 92 10.57 7.66 -5.43
C HIS A 92 10.05 8.81 -6.30
N VAL A 93 10.51 10.04 -6.00
CA VAL A 93 10.23 11.23 -6.82
C VAL A 93 11.43 11.48 -7.73
N GLU A 94 11.18 11.43 -9.04
CA GLU A 94 12.12 11.76 -10.10
C GLU A 94 12.12 13.28 -10.36
N GLY A 95 13.17 13.80 -11.02
CA GLY A 95 13.38 15.23 -11.21
C GLY A 95 12.28 15.96 -12.00
N ASN A 96 11.46 15.23 -12.77
CA ASN A 96 10.29 15.71 -13.50
C ASN A 96 8.97 15.55 -12.72
N ALA A 97 9.04 15.38 -11.39
CA ALA A 97 7.91 15.09 -10.50
C ALA A 97 7.15 13.78 -10.80
N VAL A 98 7.69 12.90 -11.65
CA VAL A 98 7.16 11.54 -11.81
C VAL A 98 7.39 10.75 -10.53
N ARG A 99 6.35 10.05 -10.09
CA ARG A 99 6.36 9.22 -8.89
C ARG A 99 6.33 7.75 -9.28
N SER A 100 7.35 7.00 -8.90
CA SER A 100 7.34 5.54 -8.95
C SER A 100 7.16 4.97 -7.56
N TYR A 101 6.56 3.78 -7.47
CA TYR A 101 6.22 3.15 -6.19
C TYR A 101 6.82 1.75 -6.10
N ARG A 102 7.29 1.39 -4.90
CA ARG A 102 7.58 0.02 -4.49
C ARG A 102 6.66 -0.37 -3.34
N ILE A 103 6.25 -1.63 -3.30
CA ILE A 103 5.45 -2.18 -2.22
C ILE A 103 6.21 -3.29 -1.51
N MET A 104 6.19 -3.30 -0.19
CA MET A 104 6.77 -4.35 0.62
C MET A 104 5.77 -4.76 1.69
N ALA A 105 5.67 -6.05 1.93
CA ALA A 105 4.97 -6.59 3.08
C ALA A 105 5.98 -7.27 3.98
N GLU A 106 5.92 -6.99 5.27
CA GLU A 106 6.83 -7.51 6.27
C GLU A 106 6.03 -8.16 7.39
N ARG A 107 6.57 -9.24 7.95
CA ARG A 107 6.01 -9.92 9.10
C ARG A 107 6.98 -9.87 10.26
N LYS A 108 6.42 -9.68 11.45
CA LYS A 108 7.18 -9.55 12.69
C LYS A 108 7.69 -10.93 13.12
N LEU A 109 9.01 -11.09 13.16
CA LEU A 109 9.66 -12.31 13.66
C LEU A 109 9.83 -12.24 15.18
N THR A 110 10.33 -11.11 15.69
CA THR A 110 10.53 -10.84 17.13
C THR A 110 10.20 -9.39 17.45
N MET A 111 10.36 -8.95 18.71
CA MET A 111 10.03 -7.58 19.13
C MET A 111 10.68 -6.48 18.26
N ARG A 112 11.85 -6.73 17.67
CA ARG A 112 12.63 -5.73 16.89
C ARG A 112 12.80 -6.08 15.41
N ILE A 113 12.46 -7.29 14.99
CA ILE A 113 12.82 -7.79 13.66
C ILE A 113 11.56 -7.96 12.81
N TRP A 114 11.55 -7.28 11.67
CA TRP A 114 10.58 -7.42 10.59
C TRP A 114 11.32 -7.98 9.38
N ILE A 115 10.79 -9.05 8.79
CA ILE A 115 11.36 -9.63 7.57
C ILE A 115 10.30 -9.65 6.47
N PRO A 116 10.69 -9.55 5.18
CA PRO A 116 9.77 -9.70 4.06
C PRO A 116 8.89 -10.95 4.19
N VAL A 117 7.60 -10.84 3.84
CA VAL A 117 6.67 -11.98 3.93
C VAL A 117 7.03 -13.11 2.99
N GLU A 118 7.74 -12.79 1.89
CA GLU A 118 8.28 -13.74 0.93
C GLU A 118 9.28 -14.71 1.56
N ASP A 119 10.02 -14.29 2.60
CA ASP A 119 11.00 -15.13 3.29
C ASP A 119 10.35 -16.22 4.17
N PHE A 120 9.06 -16.08 4.47
CA PHE A 120 8.28 -17.10 5.19
C PHE A 120 7.63 -18.14 4.27
N ALA A 121 7.63 -17.94 2.95
CA ALA A 121 6.91 -18.79 2.00
C ALA A 121 7.71 -20.03 1.55
N ARG A 122 8.59 -20.55 2.41
CA ARG A 122 9.33 -21.80 2.16
C ARG A 122 8.46 -23.03 2.38
#